data_AF-A0A8S3TP45-F1
#
_entry.id   AF-A0A8S3TP45-F1
#
_cell.length_a   1.000
_cell.length_b   1.000
_cell.length_c   1.000
_cell.angle_alpha   90.00
_cell.angle_beta   90.00
_cell.angle_gamma   90.00
#
_symmetry.space_group_name_H-M   'P 1'
#
loop_
_entity.id
_entity.type
_entity.pdbx_description
1 polymer ?
#
loop_
_entity_poly.entity_id
_entity_poly.type
_entity_poly.pdbx_seq_one_letter_code
_entity_poly.pdbx_strand_id
1 'polypeptide(L)'
;MHIQHARNGGEKNIGDYRVDGYHKNDNGEEIVFEYHGCFWHGCSNCYSKQTVNPVNKMTMADLHQRTLEKKNYVENQGYKYISNWECEFDKEIIENIDIKTFVDSVNYVTPLEPRNAFSGGRTEAFKLYHEAKDGEQIKYYDVTSLYPFINKTGKAVLGHPSIITENFGDISNYDHGLV
;
A
#
# COMPACT_ATOMS: atom_id res chain seq x y z
N MET A 1 -8.55 7.25 22.36
CA MET A 1 -8.86 5.89 21.89
C MET A 1 -7.65 5.35 21.14
N HIS A 2 -7.12 4.18 21.52
CA HIS A 2 -5.99 3.53 20.85
C HIS A 2 -6.48 2.29 20.10
N ILE A 3 -6.40 2.29 18.78
CA ILE A 3 -6.78 1.14 17.95
C ILE A 3 -5.51 0.44 17.47
N GLN A 4 -5.36 -0.84 17.82
CA GLN A 4 -4.34 -1.72 17.26
C GLN A 4 -4.76 -2.16 15.85
N HIS A 5 -3.90 -1.99 14.86
CA HIS A 5 -4.13 -2.38 13.46
C HIS A 5 -2.80 -2.54 12.72
N ALA A 6 -2.84 -2.91 11.43
CA ALA A 6 -1.66 -3.25 10.61
C ALA A 6 -0.51 -2.21 10.66
N ARG A 7 -0.84 -0.93 10.86
CA ARG A 7 0.12 0.18 10.91
C ARG A 7 0.31 0.77 12.31
N ASN A 8 -0.32 0.21 13.33
CA ASN A 8 -0.19 0.62 14.72
C ASN A 8 -0.15 -0.61 15.63
N GLY A 9 1.04 -1.19 15.79
CA GLY A 9 1.26 -2.39 16.61
C GLY A 9 0.93 -3.72 15.93
N GLY A 10 0.58 -3.72 14.65
CA GLY A 10 0.17 -4.92 13.88
C GLY A 10 -1.27 -5.33 14.16
N GLU A 11 -1.86 -6.17 13.30
CA GLU A 11 -3.22 -6.68 13.54
C GLU A 11 -3.28 -7.71 14.67
N LYS A 12 -4.41 -7.76 15.38
CA LYS A 12 -4.67 -8.75 16.42
C LYS A 12 -5.20 -10.04 15.78
N ASN A 13 -4.75 -11.18 16.32
CA ASN A 13 -5.34 -12.48 16.02
C ASN A 13 -6.37 -12.85 17.10
N ILE A 14 -7.52 -13.35 16.66
CA ILE A 14 -8.57 -13.94 17.50
C ILE A 14 -8.85 -15.32 16.93
N GLY A 15 -8.32 -16.35 17.59
CA GLY A 15 -8.25 -17.69 17.02
C GLY A 15 -7.46 -17.69 15.71
N ASP A 16 -8.05 -18.26 14.67
CA ASP A 16 -7.46 -18.33 13.33
C ASP A 16 -7.70 -17.06 12.48
N TYR A 17 -8.47 -16.09 13.00
CA TYR A 17 -8.83 -14.88 12.27
C TYR A 17 -7.96 -13.70 12.68
N ARG A 18 -7.51 -12.95 11.68
CA ARG A 18 -6.89 -11.65 11.85
C ARG A 18 -7.93 -10.54 11.63
N VAL A 19 -7.94 -9.53 12.50
CA VAL A 19 -8.95 -8.45 12.46
C VAL A 19 -8.35 -7.11 12.06
N ASP A 20 -9.12 -6.28 11.35
CA ASP A 20 -8.62 -5.00 10.80
C ASP A 20 -8.25 -4.00 11.89
N GLY A 21 -9.07 -3.93 12.95
CA GLY A 21 -8.84 -3.06 14.10
C GLY A 21 -9.28 -3.69 15.41
N TYR A 22 -8.52 -3.44 16.47
CA TYR A 22 -8.85 -3.88 17.82
C TYR A 22 -8.65 -2.75 18.83
N HIS A 23 -9.59 -2.60 19.76
CA HIS A 23 -9.50 -1.66 20.87
C HIS A 23 -10.02 -2.32 22.15
N LYS A 24 -9.33 -2.08 23.27
CA LYS A 24 -9.87 -2.35 24.61
C LYS A 24 -10.14 -1.01 25.27
N ASN A 25 -11.39 -0.76 25.64
CA ASN A 25 -11.75 0.48 26.32
C ASN A 25 -11.41 0.44 27.81
N ASP A 26 -11.56 1.58 28.49
CA ASP A 26 -11.21 1.73 29.91
C ASP A 26 -12.09 0.87 30.83
N ASN A 27 -13.29 0.49 30.38
CA ASN A 27 -14.19 -0.41 31.08
C ASN A 27 -13.85 -1.90 30.87
N GLY A 28 -12.83 -2.20 30.07
CA GLY A 28 -12.39 -3.55 29.76
C GLY A 28 -13.14 -4.23 28.62
N GLU A 29 -14.10 -3.56 27.96
CA GLU A 29 -14.77 -4.08 26.76
C GLU A 29 -13.78 -4.16 25.60
N GLU A 30 -13.74 -5.34 24.99
CA GLU A 30 -12.90 -5.62 23.83
C GLU A 30 -13.71 -5.47 22.54
N ILE A 31 -13.32 -4.50 21.71
CA ILE A 31 -14.02 -4.10 20.49
C ILE A 31 -13.16 -4.47 19.29
N VAL A 32 -13.79 -5.10 18.31
CA VAL A 32 -13.24 -5.42 16.99
C VAL A 32 -13.90 -4.53 15.95
N PHE A 33 -13.08 -3.92 15.10
CA PHE A 33 -13.52 -3.13 13.96
C PHE A 33 -13.14 -3.84 12.67
N GLU A 34 -14.09 -3.97 11.75
CA GLU A 34 -13.91 -4.65 10.47
C GLU A 34 -14.46 -3.82 9.31
N TYR A 35 -13.70 -3.72 8.24
CA TYR A 35 -14.11 -3.03 7.02
C TYR A 35 -14.29 -4.03 5.89
N HIS A 36 -15.54 -4.29 5.54
CA HIS A 36 -15.88 -5.33 4.57
C HIS A 36 -15.83 -4.77 3.14
N GLY A 37 -14.64 -4.84 2.53
CA GLY A 37 -14.46 -4.63 1.10
C GLY A 37 -15.41 -5.54 0.31
N CYS A 38 -16.34 -4.95 -0.45
CA CYS A 38 -17.48 -5.63 -1.05
C CYS A 38 -17.05 -6.75 -1.98
N PHE A 39 -15.97 -6.54 -2.74
CA PHE A 39 -15.38 -7.52 -3.65
C PHE A 39 -14.81 -8.75 -2.93
N TRP A 40 -14.19 -8.55 -1.77
CA TRP A 40 -13.49 -9.60 -1.01
C TRP A 40 -14.41 -10.36 -0.05
N HIS A 41 -15.45 -9.70 0.44
CA HIS A 41 -16.32 -10.21 1.51
C HIS A 41 -17.72 -10.62 1.02
N GLY A 42 -18.00 -10.52 -0.29
CA GLY A 42 -19.27 -11.01 -0.83
C GLY A 42 -20.46 -10.12 -0.50
N CYS A 43 -20.38 -8.81 -0.75
CA CYS A 43 -21.50 -7.91 -0.45
C CYS A 43 -22.74 -8.27 -1.31
N SER A 44 -23.86 -8.59 -0.64
CA SER A 44 -25.12 -8.93 -1.31
C SER A 44 -25.79 -7.76 -2.03
N ASN A 45 -25.43 -6.52 -1.67
CA ASN A 45 -25.96 -5.31 -2.31
C ASN A 45 -25.22 -4.99 -3.62
N CYS A 46 -23.94 -5.38 -3.73
CA CYS A 46 -23.10 -5.05 -4.88
C CYS A 46 -23.03 -6.20 -5.90
N TYR A 47 -23.20 -7.45 -5.46
CA TYR A 47 -22.98 -8.61 -6.31
C TYR A 47 -24.08 -9.65 -6.19
N SER A 48 -24.37 -10.32 -7.31
CA SER A 48 -25.19 -11.52 -7.30
C SER A 48 -24.48 -12.65 -6.56
N LYS A 49 -25.26 -13.49 -5.86
CA LYS A 49 -24.78 -14.65 -5.11
C LYS A 49 -23.94 -15.60 -5.95
N GLN A 50 -24.29 -15.81 -7.21
CA GLN A 50 -23.61 -16.74 -8.13
C GLN A 50 -22.39 -16.13 -8.82
N THR A 51 -22.15 -14.82 -8.68
CA THR A 51 -20.95 -14.18 -9.23
C THR A 51 -19.71 -14.85 -8.62
N VAL A 52 -18.74 -15.19 -9.44
CA VAL A 52 -17.48 -15.79 -8.99
C VAL A 52 -16.42 -14.70 -8.86
N ASN A 53 -15.81 -14.58 -7.67
CA ASN A 53 -14.68 -13.70 -7.48
C ASN A 53 -13.48 -14.25 -8.27
N PRO A 54 -12.88 -13.47 -9.18
CA PRO A 54 -11.84 -13.96 -10.09
C PRO A 54 -10.50 -14.26 -9.40
N VAL A 55 -10.27 -13.77 -8.19
CA VAL A 55 -9.01 -13.96 -7.45
C VAL A 55 -9.04 -15.25 -6.65
N ASN A 56 -10.04 -15.43 -5.80
CA ASN A 56 -10.14 -16.60 -4.91
C ASN A 56 -10.97 -17.76 -5.50
N LYS A 57 -11.61 -17.56 -6.66
CA LYS A 57 -12.43 -18.54 -7.38
C LYS A 57 -13.66 -19.05 -6.62
N MET A 58 -14.11 -18.31 -5.61
CA MET A 58 -15.31 -18.61 -4.84
C MET A 58 -16.49 -17.77 -5.31
N THR A 59 -17.71 -18.24 -5.03
CA THR A 59 -18.89 -17.42 -5.29
C THR A 59 -18.98 -16.28 -4.25
N MET A 60 -19.62 -15.17 -4.61
CA MET A 60 -19.86 -14.09 -3.66
C MET A 60 -20.72 -14.54 -2.48
N ALA A 61 -21.60 -15.54 -2.68
CA ALA A 61 -22.32 -16.17 -1.57
C ALA A 61 -21.39 -16.89 -0.59
N ASP A 62 -20.40 -17.63 -1.08
CA ASP A 62 -19.44 -18.32 -0.22
C ASP A 62 -18.56 -17.32 0.58
N LEU A 63 -18.16 -16.22 -0.06
CA LEU A 63 -17.40 -15.15 0.60
C LEU A 63 -18.23 -14.43 1.68
N HIS A 64 -19.51 -14.18 1.39
CA HIS A 64 -20.45 -13.63 2.36
C HIS A 64 -20.60 -14.55 3.56
N GLN A 65 -20.79 -15.85 3.30
CA GLN A 65 -20.93 -16.85 4.34
C GLN A 65 -19.69 -16.90 5.25
N ARG A 66 -18.48 -16.89 4.67
CA ARG A 66 -17.23 -16.82 5.45
C ARG A 66 -17.10 -15.54 6.28
N THR A 67 -17.59 -14.43 5.76
CA THR A 67 -17.61 -13.14 6.49
C THR A 67 -18.51 -13.24 7.72
N LEU A 68 -19.69 -13.84 7.57
CA LEU A 68 -20.61 -14.09 8.69
C LEU A 68 -20.05 -15.12 9.69
N GLU A 69 -19.37 -16.16 9.22
CA GLU A 69 -18.71 -17.15 10.08
C GLU A 69 -17.62 -16.51 10.95
N LYS A 70 -16.76 -15.66 10.36
CA LYS A 70 -15.77 -14.87 11.09
C LYS A 70 -16.43 -13.98 12.14
N LYS A 71 -17.46 -13.23 11.75
CA LYS A 71 -18.21 -12.36 12.66
C LYS A 71 -18.75 -13.15 13.86
N ASN A 72 -19.51 -14.21 13.59
CA ASN A 72 -20.11 -15.05 14.63
C ASN A 72 -19.04 -15.65 15.54
N TYR A 73 -17.91 -16.11 14.98
CA TYR A 73 -16.81 -16.63 15.77
C TYR A 73 -16.26 -15.58 16.73
N VAL A 74 -15.97 -14.37 16.25
CA VAL A 74 -15.42 -13.27 17.05
C VAL A 74 -16.40 -12.85 18.15
N GLU A 75 -17.68 -12.69 17.82
CA GLU A 75 -18.73 -12.37 18.80
C GLU A 75 -18.87 -13.45 19.87
N ASN A 76 -18.80 -14.73 19.49
CA ASN A 76 -18.83 -15.87 20.43
C ASN A 76 -17.61 -15.93 21.37
N GLN A 77 -16.49 -15.31 21.00
CA GLN A 77 -15.33 -15.15 21.89
C GLN A 77 -15.51 -13.98 22.90
N GLY A 78 -16.65 -13.27 22.86
CA GLY A 78 -16.97 -12.18 23.79
C GLY A 78 -16.56 -10.79 23.32
N TYR A 79 -16.13 -10.65 22.06
CA TYR A 79 -15.79 -9.36 21.47
C TYR A 79 -17.02 -8.64 20.95
N LYS A 80 -17.06 -7.31 21.12
CA LYS A 80 -18.01 -6.46 20.41
C LYS A 80 -17.55 -6.28 18.97
N TYR A 81 -18.35 -6.71 18.01
CA TYR A 81 -18.01 -6.64 16.59
C TYR A 81 -18.70 -5.44 15.93
N ILE A 82 -17.92 -4.47 15.46
CA ILE A 82 -18.40 -3.31 14.71
C ILE A 82 -17.85 -3.42 13.29
N SER A 83 -18.75 -3.40 12.30
CA SER A 83 -18.35 -3.48 10.90
C SER A 83 -19.09 -2.49 10.02
N ASN A 84 -18.46 -2.08 8.92
CA ASN A 84 -19.10 -1.32 7.86
C ASN A 84 -18.76 -1.93 6.50
N TRP A 85 -19.72 -1.95 5.57
CA TRP A 85 -19.45 -2.38 4.19
C TRP A 85 -18.88 -1.23 3.37
N GLU A 86 -18.00 -1.56 2.43
CA GLU A 86 -17.39 -0.59 1.53
C GLU A 86 -18.44 0.28 0.81
N CYS A 87 -19.46 -0.34 0.21
CA CYS A 87 -20.50 0.41 -0.49
C CYS A 87 -21.42 1.25 0.40
N GLU A 88 -21.49 0.93 1.71
CA GLU A 88 -22.26 1.72 2.67
C GLU A 88 -21.43 2.94 3.08
N PHE A 89 -20.16 2.73 3.38
CA PHE A 89 -19.21 3.81 3.67
C PHE A 89 -19.03 4.77 2.48
N ASP A 90 -18.95 4.26 1.24
CA ASP A 90 -18.87 5.08 0.03
C ASP A 90 -20.09 6.00 -0.11
N LYS A 91 -21.28 5.51 0.23
CA LYS A 91 -22.50 6.33 0.24
C LYS A 91 -22.46 7.37 1.34
N GLU A 92 -22.02 6.99 2.54
CA GLU A 92 -21.87 7.93 3.67
C GLU A 92 -20.91 9.08 3.34
N ILE A 93 -19.80 8.81 2.63
CA ILE A 93 -18.87 9.85 2.17
C ILE A 93 -19.57 10.83 1.21
N ILE A 94 -20.50 10.36 0.38
CA ILE A 94 -21.22 11.22 -0.58
C ILE A 94 -22.31 12.02 0.14
N GLU A 95 -23.03 11.39 1.06
CA GLU A 95 -24.24 11.94 1.68
C GLU A 95 -23.94 12.81 2.91
N ASN A 96 -22.82 12.56 3.60
CA ASN A 96 -22.45 13.26 4.83
C ASN A 96 -21.18 14.11 4.63
N ILE A 97 -21.39 15.44 4.64
CA ILE A 97 -20.32 16.42 4.43
C ILE A 97 -19.23 16.36 5.51
N ASP A 98 -19.58 16.01 6.75
CA ASP A 98 -18.62 15.93 7.86
C ASP A 98 -17.69 14.72 7.67
N ILE A 99 -18.26 13.57 7.28
CA ILE A 99 -17.47 12.37 6.95
C ILE A 99 -16.57 12.65 5.76
N LYS A 100 -17.10 13.25 4.69
CA LYS A 100 -16.31 13.62 3.51
C LYS A 100 -15.13 14.51 3.88
N THR A 101 -15.39 15.57 4.65
CA THR A 101 -14.36 16.53 5.06
C THR A 101 -13.29 15.86 5.91
N PHE A 102 -13.69 14.95 6.82
CA PHE A 102 -12.75 14.16 7.60
C PHE A 102 -11.88 13.28 6.70
N VAL A 103 -12.48 12.49 5.80
CA VAL A 103 -11.75 11.60 4.89
C VAL A 103 -10.77 12.39 4.01
N ASP A 104 -11.21 13.51 3.44
CA ASP A 104 -10.37 14.39 2.62
C ASP A 104 -9.19 14.99 3.41
N SER A 105 -9.33 15.15 4.73
CA SER A 105 -8.26 15.64 5.61
C SER A 105 -7.24 14.57 6.01
N VAL A 106 -7.55 13.28 5.84
CA VAL A 106 -6.64 12.19 6.19
C VAL A 106 -5.50 12.12 5.18
N ASN A 107 -4.30 12.54 5.59
CA ASN A 107 -3.09 12.37 4.80
C ASN A 107 -2.60 10.92 4.86
N TYR A 108 -3.12 10.09 3.96
CA TYR A 108 -2.76 8.68 3.87
C TYR A 108 -1.61 8.45 2.88
N VAL A 109 -0.41 8.19 3.42
CA VAL A 109 0.75 7.77 2.62
C VAL A 109 0.70 6.26 2.44
N THR A 110 0.52 5.79 1.20
CA THR A 110 0.65 4.37 0.85
C THR A 110 2.11 3.92 0.93
N PRO A 111 2.40 2.62 1.14
CA PRO A 111 3.76 2.13 1.01
C PRO A 111 4.26 2.44 -0.41
N LEU A 112 5.56 2.70 -0.54
CA LEU A 112 6.16 3.00 -1.83
C LEU A 112 5.98 1.79 -2.76
N GLU A 113 5.30 1.98 -3.89
CA GLU A 113 5.14 0.95 -4.91
C GLU A 113 6.50 0.71 -5.61
N PRO A 114 7.20 -0.42 -5.36
CA PRO A 114 8.55 -0.62 -5.89
C PRO A 114 8.58 -0.62 -7.42
N ARG A 115 7.44 -0.95 -8.06
CA ARG A 115 7.30 -0.94 -9.53
C ARG A 115 7.50 0.46 -10.11
N ASN A 116 7.10 1.50 -9.40
CA ASN A 116 7.27 2.88 -9.83
C ASN A 116 8.75 3.28 -9.87
N ALA A 117 9.63 2.60 -9.12
CA ALA A 117 11.08 2.83 -9.16
C ALA A 117 11.74 2.30 -10.44
N PHE A 118 11.04 1.49 -11.26
CA PHE A 118 11.54 1.04 -12.56
C PHE A 118 11.11 1.93 -13.73
N SER A 119 10.34 2.97 -13.46
CA SER A 119 9.91 3.97 -14.44
C SER A 119 10.52 5.34 -14.11
N GLY A 120 11.07 6.00 -15.13
CA GLY A 120 11.77 7.28 -14.99
C GLY A 120 13.28 7.12 -15.09
N GLY A 121 13.83 7.47 -16.26
CA GLY A 121 15.27 7.63 -16.46
C GLY A 121 15.65 9.10 -16.41
N ARG A 122 16.84 9.42 -15.91
CA ARG A 122 17.45 10.72 -16.16
C ARG A 122 18.04 10.69 -17.59
N THR A 123 17.48 11.49 -18.48
CA THR A 123 18.10 11.76 -19.78
C THR A 123 19.11 12.88 -19.57
N GLU A 124 20.39 12.53 -19.48
CA GLU A 124 21.46 13.54 -19.47
C GLU A 124 21.79 13.92 -20.91
N ALA A 125 21.54 15.18 -21.27
CA ALA A 125 21.89 15.70 -22.58
C ALA A 125 23.32 16.24 -22.56
N PHE A 126 24.27 15.49 -23.12
CA PHE A 126 25.68 15.93 -23.21
C PHE A 126 25.88 17.10 -24.20
N LYS A 127 24.93 17.32 -25.13
CA LYS A 127 24.93 18.45 -26.07
C LYS A 127 23.50 18.81 -26.50
N LEU A 128 23.08 20.05 -26.23
CA LEU A 128 21.70 20.51 -26.49
C LEU A 128 21.46 20.89 -27.96
N TYR A 129 22.50 21.22 -28.72
CA TYR A 129 22.41 21.62 -30.13
C TYR A 129 23.68 21.25 -30.89
N HIS A 130 23.52 20.67 -32.08
CA HIS A 130 24.59 20.42 -33.04
C HIS A 130 24.05 20.52 -34.47
N GLU A 131 24.64 21.40 -35.28
CA GLU A 131 24.35 21.49 -36.70
C GLU A 131 25.26 20.51 -37.47
N ALA A 132 24.67 19.53 -38.13
CA ALA A 132 25.40 18.53 -38.91
C ALA A 132 25.98 19.16 -40.18
N LYS A 133 27.24 18.82 -40.49
CA LYS A 133 27.86 19.18 -41.77
C LYS A 133 27.42 18.22 -42.89
N ASP A 134 27.66 18.61 -44.14
CA ASP A 134 27.40 17.76 -45.30
C ASP A 134 28.13 16.42 -45.18
N GLY A 135 27.36 15.33 -45.20
CA GLY A 135 27.85 13.95 -45.03
C GLY A 135 28.11 13.51 -43.58
N GLU A 136 27.88 14.37 -42.58
CA GLU A 136 28.02 14.02 -41.16
C GLU A 136 26.81 13.22 -40.67
N GLN A 137 27.08 12.13 -39.94
CA GLN A 137 26.06 11.33 -39.27
C GLN A 137 26.06 11.62 -37.77
N ILE A 138 24.96 12.15 -37.25
CA ILE A 138 24.72 12.23 -35.81
C ILE A 138 24.23 10.86 -35.33
N LYS A 139 24.94 10.28 -34.37
CA LYS A 139 24.57 9.02 -33.71
C LYS A 139 24.15 9.32 -32.28
N TYR A 140 23.01 8.80 -31.85
CA TYR A 140 22.65 8.77 -30.43
C TYR A 140 22.82 7.34 -29.91
N TYR A 141 23.30 7.22 -28.68
CA TYR A 141 23.44 5.94 -27.99
C TYR A 141 22.45 5.96 -26.83
N ASP A 142 21.34 5.25 -26.98
CA ASP A 142 20.35 5.11 -25.91
C ASP A 142 20.71 3.91 -25.03
N VAL A 143 21.20 4.18 -23.83
CA VAL A 143 21.37 3.17 -22.79
C VAL A 143 20.11 3.13 -21.94
N THR A 144 19.04 2.58 -22.50
CA THR A 144 17.79 2.29 -21.80
C THR A 144 17.97 1.09 -20.87
N SER A 145 18.86 1.16 -19.86
CA SER A 145 18.95 0.06 -18.88
C SER A 145 19.81 0.29 -17.64
N LEU A 146 20.69 1.29 -17.56
CA LEU A 146 21.58 1.36 -16.39
C LEU A 146 20.80 1.55 -15.09
N TYR A 147 19.79 2.42 -15.08
CA TYR A 147 18.99 2.67 -13.88
C TYR A 147 18.15 1.44 -13.44
N PRO A 148 17.35 0.78 -14.31
CA PRO A 148 16.70 -0.48 -13.94
C PRO A 148 17.67 -1.61 -13.58
N PHE A 149 18.83 -1.68 -14.24
CA PHE A 149 19.86 -2.68 -13.95
C PHE A 149 20.45 -2.47 -12.56
N ILE A 150 20.79 -1.23 -12.18
CA ILE A 150 21.29 -0.89 -10.84
C ILE A 150 20.19 -1.07 -9.79
N ASN A 151 18.94 -0.68 -10.04
CA ASN A 151 17.84 -0.97 -9.10
C ASN A 151 17.58 -2.48 -8.91
N LYS A 152 17.89 -3.31 -9.91
CA LYS A 152 17.78 -4.77 -9.82
C LYS A 152 18.98 -5.43 -9.15
N THR A 153 20.20 -4.95 -9.41
CA THR A 153 21.45 -5.64 -9.05
C THR A 153 22.26 -4.94 -7.95
N GLY A 154 22.05 -3.65 -7.77
CA GLY A 154 22.68 -2.83 -6.74
C GLY A 154 22.06 -3.06 -5.36
N LYS A 155 22.84 -2.74 -4.33
CA LYS A 155 22.34 -2.75 -2.95
C LYS A 155 21.52 -1.49 -2.72
N ALA A 156 20.27 -1.65 -2.28
CA ALA A 156 19.49 -0.53 -1.78
C ALA A 156 20.12 -0.03 -0.46
N VAL A 157 20.37 1.28 -0.38
CA VAL A 157 20.80 1.90 0.88
C VAL A 157 19.59 1.93 1.81
N LEU A 158 19.71 1.24 2.94
CA LEU A 158 18.69 1.20 3.98
C LEU A 158 19.17 2.05 5.16
N GLY A 159 18.36 3.02 5.58
CA GLY A 159 18.64 3.88 6.74
C GLY A 159 18.91 5.34 6.37
N HIS A 160 19.29 6.13 7.38
CA HIS A 160 19.62 7.54 7.20
C HIS A 160 21.09 7.72 6.78
N PRO A 161 21.39 8.57 5.79
CA PRO A 161 22.76 8.77 5.34
C PRO A 161 23.59 9.48 6.42
N SER A 162 24.86 9.11 6.53
CA SER A 162 25.84 9.87 7.30
C SER A 162 26.49 10.91 6.38
N ILE A 163 26.34 12.19 6.70
CA ILE A 163 26.87 13.28 5.88
C ILE A 163 28.26 13.65 6.38
N ILE A 164 29.26 13.49 5.52
CA ILE A 164 30.64 13.89 5.78
C ILE A 164 30.93 15.14 4.96
N THR A 165 31.27 16.25 5.61
CA THR A 165 31.51 17.54 4.96
C THR A 165 32.99 17.95 4.93
N GLU A 166 33.85 17.24 5.67
CA GLU A 166 35.29 17.53 5.80
C GLU A 166 36.06 16.27 6.23
N ASN A 167 37.41 16.31 6.13
CA ASN A 167 38.32 15.21 6.50
C ASN A 167 38.05 13.89 5.77
N PHE A 168 37.89 13.96 4.45
CA PHE A 168 37.72 12.78 3.60
C PHE A 168 38.94 11.84 3.68
N GLY A 169 38.69 10.55 3.90
CA GLY A 169 39.67 9.48 3.78
C GLY A 169 39.90 9.07 2.32
N ASP A 170 40.61 7.96 2.10
CA ASP A 170 40.80 7.42 0.75
C ASP A 170 39.44 7.08 0.10
N ILE A 171 39.29 7.42 -1.18
CA ILE A 171 38.03 7.27 -1.92
C ILE A 171 37.53 5.81 -1.93
N SER A 172 38.44 4.84 -1.90
CA SER A 172 38.13 3.40 -1.85
C SER A 172 37.44 2.96 -0.56
N ASN A 173 37.46 3.77 0.50
CA ASN A 173 36.74 3.53 1.74
C ASN A 173 35.26 3.94 1.66
N TYR A 174 34.84 4.60 0.58
CA TYR A 174 33.46 5.03 0.36
C TYR A 174 32.83 4.18 -0.73
N ASP A 175 31.67 3.60 -0.45
CA ASP A 175 30.93 2.81 -1.42
C ASP A 175 30.47 3.71 -2.59
N HIS A 176 30.81 3.35 -3.83
CA HIS A 176 30.59 4.16 -5.03
C HIS A 176 29.21 3.98 -5.67
N GLY A 177 28.29 3.30 -4.97
CA GLY A 177 26.88 3.45 -5.32
C GLY A 177 26.55 4.93 -5.30
N LEU A 178 25.98 5.47 -6.37
CA LEU A 178 25.36 6.79 -6.32
C LEU A 178 24.33 6.77 -5.19
N VAL A 179 24.75 7.28 -4.04
CA VAL A 179 23.98 7.51 -2.82
C VAL A 179 22.98 8.64 -3.07
#